data_AF-A0A958N9E4-F1
#
_entry.id   AF-A0A958N9E4-F1
#
_cell.length_a   1.000
_cell.length_b   1.000
_cell.length_c   1.000
_cell.angle_alpha   90.00
_cell.angle_beta   90.00
_cell.angle_gamma   90.00
#
_symmetry.space_group_name_H-M   'P 1'
#
loop_
_entity.id
_entity.type
_entity.pdbx_description
1 polymer ?
#
loop_
_entity_poly.entity_id
_entity_poly.type
_entity_poly.pdbx_seq_one_letter_code
_entity_poly.pdbx_strand_id
1 'polypeptide(L)'
;CIDRAIPADGCQSPECRKRGEEFLSDVMRAQVFKITTPFKISARVLDQLETNPRFVQISNATRAGFFDRISSRHKSSLEKDLEIAKSLAVSKIDEFVSDPKIREALLKKIRKIELGNLDCSEPLTENADREELKGDPMLREAAFFYQDKVHFCPGHLALQNSQFSLVRVIAHEIAHSFDPCSLLTDSDYSGLFKTEGVSESELLAQLPFAGVSQCLESKGIADTTGLHSAINLTNPLFSNWNESDIKDRLCIGTQINEAFSDWFSTETSSEAIEWAAKRGKDSTQPPANLTPIKGEKEIRAASVNSTRAICARDMLDTWWSSNEHPNEETRINRIFLAHPKFRQTFHCESSTSKDYCPPPRRTATSDSTSGGTR
;
A
#
# COMPACT_ATOMS: atom_id res chain seq x y z
N CYS A 1 11.99 -6.78 12.30
CA CYS A 1 11.35 -5.48 12.04
C CYS A 1 11.04 -4.59 13.27
N ILE A 2 10.13 -4.94 14.18
CA ILE A 2 9.57 -3.95 15.14
C ILE A 2 10.59 -3.50 16.22
N ASP A 3 11.48 -4.39 16.68
CA ASP A 3 12.58 -4.02 17.59
C ASP A 3 13.59 -2.99 17.02
N ARG A 4 13.55 -2.75 15.69
CA ARG A 4 14.37 -1.74 15.00
C ARG A 4 13.57 -0.50 14.58
N ALA A 5 12.25 -0.48 14.81
CA ALA A 5 11.31 0.50 14.25
C ALA A 5 11.21 1.84 15.01
N ILE A 6 12.07 2.08 16.00
CA ILE A 6 12.13 3.35 16.73
C ILE A 6 13.50 3.94 16.45
N PRO A 7 13.60 4.99 15.60
CA PRO A 7 14.86 5.68 15.43
C PRO A 7 15.31 6.19 16.80
N ALA A 8 16.56 5.93 17.16
CA ALA A 8 17.19 6.49 18.36
C ALA A 8 17.04 8.03 18.46
N ASP A 9 16.75 8.66 17.32
CA ASP A 9 16.77 10.11 17.11
C ASP A 9 15.37 10.75 17.17
N GLY A 10 14.28 9.97 17.09
CA GLY A 10 12.90 10.47 16.97
C GLY A 10 12.08 10.47 18.27
N CYS A 11 12.62 9.90 19.34
CA CYS A 11 11.90 9.59 20.58
C CYS A 11 12.87 9.75 21.75
N GLN A 12 13.21 11.00 22.09
CA GLN A 12 14.24 11.31 23.10
C GLN A 12 13.74 11.20 24.55
N SER A 13 12.42 11.18 24.79
CA SER A 13 11.90 11.04 26.15
C SER A 13 11.94 9.57 26.61
N PRO A 14 12.38 9.29 27.85
CA PRO A 14 12.38 7.94 28.42
C PRO A 14 10.99 7.26 28.37
N GLU A 15 9.93 8.07 28.47
CA GLU A 15 8.54 7.62 28.43
C GLU A 15 8.10 7.19 27.02
N CYS A 16 8.56 7.90 25.99
CA CYS A 16 8.31 7.54 24.60
C CYS A 16 9.02 6.21 24.27
N ARG A 17 10.27 6.03 24.70
CA ARG A 17 11.03 4.79 24.49
C ARG A 17 10.36 3.59 25.18
N LYS A 18 9.98 3.74 26.46
CA LYS A 18 9.26 2.71 27.21
C LYS A 18 7.92 2.31 26.56
N ARG A 19 7.16 3.29 26.08
CA ARG A 19 5.88 3.04 25.38
C ARG A 19 6.08 2.36 24.03
N GLY A 20 7.17 2.68 23.34
CA GLY A 20 7.63 1.97 22.16
C GLY A 20 7.91 0.50 22.47
N GLU A 21 8.71 0.22 23.50
CA GLU A 21 9.03 -1.15 23.95
C GLU A 21 7.80 -1.96 24.38
N GLU A 22 6.85 -1.33 25.09
CA GLU A 22 5.57 -1.94 25.46
C GLU A 22 4.76 -2.31 24.20
N PHE A 23 4.75 -1.44 23.19
CA PHE A 23 4.15 -1.70 21.89
C PHE A 23 4.78 -2.91 21.18
N LEU A 24 6.11 -3.07 21.23
CA LEU A 24 6.82 -4.25 20.69
C LEU A 24 6.37 -5.54 21.37
N SER A 25 6.30 -5.53 22.70
CA SER A 25 5.93 -6.69 23.51
C SER A 25 4.52 -7.19 23.20
N ASP A 26 3.57 -6.27 23.01
CA ASP A 26 2.18 -6.61 22.73
C ASP A 26 2.00 -7.20 21.32
N VAL A 27 2.74 -6.72 20.32
CA VAL A 27 2.71 -7.30 18.96
C VAL A 27 3.30 -8.71 18.96
N MET A 28 4.40 -8.94 19.67
CA MET A 28 5.06 -10.25 19.78
C MET A 28 4.19 -11.28 20.48
N ARG A 29 3.55 -10.93 21.61
CA ARG A 29 2.63 -11.85 22.32
C ARG A 29 1.44 -12.25 21.46
N ALA A 30 0.94 -11.34 20.63
CA ALA A 30 -0.18 -11.61 19.74
C ALA A 30 0.20 -12.49 18.52
N GLN A 31 1.48 -12.67 18.20
CA GLN A 31 1.96 -13.58 17.14
C GLN A 31 2.26 -14.98 17.67
N VAL A 32 2.89 -15.10 18.84
CA VAL A 32 3.31 -16.39 19.42
C VAL A 32 2.12 -17.29 19.76
N PHE A 33 0.96 -16.73 20.13
CA PHE A 33 -0.23 -17.51 20.48
C PHE A 33 -0.92 -18.24 19.31
N LYS A 34 -0.49 -18.04 18.05
CA LYS A 34 -1.09 -18.71 16.88
C LYS A 34 -0.24 -19.84 16.27
N ILE A 35 1.02 -20.04 16.71
CA ILE A 35 1.98 -20.96 16.05
C ILE A 35 2.64 -21.91 17.05
N THR A 36 1.88 -22.63 17.88
CA THR A 36 2.48 -23.66 18.77
C THR A 36 1.71 -24.96 18.76
N THR A 37 1.93 -25.74 17.70
CA THR A 37 2.20 -27.19 17.81
C THR A 37 3.11 -27.61 16.66
N PRO A 38 4.44 -27.73 16.84
CA PRO A 38 5.32 -28.23 15.80
C PRO A 38 5.23 -29.75 15.75
N PHE A 39 4.46 -30.29 14.80
CA PHE A 39 4.68 -31.68 14.37
C PHE A 39 6.00 -31.72 13.62
N LYS A 40 7.01 -32.42 14.17
CA LYS A 40 8.25 -32.72 13.45
C LYS A 40 7.97 -33.76 12.35
N ILE A 41 7.49 -33.32 11.20
CA ILE A 41 7.38 -34.15 10.00
C ILE A 41 8.74 -34.11 9.29
N SER A 42 9.35 -35.26 9.06
CA SER A 42 10.62 -35.30 8.32
C SER A 42 10.40 -34.88 6.86
N ALA A 43 11.37 -34.20 6.24
CA ALA A 43 11.30 -33.79 4.83
C ALA A 43 10.95 -34.95 3.88
N ARG A 44 11.42 -36.17 4.19
CA ARG A 44 11.11 -37.40 3.45
C ARG A 44 9.63 -37.81 3.54
N VAL A 45 8.98 -37.56 4.68
CA VAL A 45 7.55 -37.84 4.86
C VAL A 45 6.70 -36.79 4.16
N LEU A 46 7.12 -35.52 4.17
CA LEU A 46 6.51 -34.47 3.34
C LEU A 46 6.58 -34.83 1.86
N ASP A 47 7.75 -35.22 1.35
CA ASP A 47 7.96 -35.63 -0.05
C ASP A 47 7.10 -36.85 -0.42
N GLN A 48 6.98 -37.84 0.47
CA GLN A 48 6.11 -39.02 0.27
C GLN A 48 4.60 -38.68 0.32
N LEU A 49 4.20 -37.67 1.09
CA LEU A 49 2.81 -37.18 1.12
C LEU A 49 2.50 -36.38 -0.15
N GLU A 50 3.40 -35.48 -0.56
CA GLU A 50 3.25 -34.64 -1.75
C GLU A 50 3.27 -35.43 -3.06
N THR A 51 3.91 -36.60 -3.09
CA THR A 51 3.90 -37.52 -4.25
C THR A 51 2.77 -38.54 -4.22
N ASN A 52 2.00 -38.65 -3.14
CA ASN A 52 0.90 -39.60 -3.03
C ASN A 52 -0.38 -39.04 -3.68
N PRO A 53 -0.90 -39.65 -4.77
CA PRO A 53 -2.04 -39.10 -5.50
C PRO A 53 -3.31 -38.91 -4.65
N ARG A 54 -3.53 -39.77 -3.64
CA ARG A 54 -4.69 -39.63 -2.73
C ARG A 54 -4.48 -38.50 -1.73
N PHE A 55 -3.27 -38.31 -1.21
CA PHE A 55 -2.98 -37.19 -0.33
C PHE A 55 -3.06 -35.86 -1.09
N VAL A 56 -2.53 -35.79 -2.31
CA VAL A 56 -2.69 -34.63 -3.21
C VAL A 56 -4.17 -34.36 -3.47
N GLN A 57 -4.97 -35.38 -3.79
CA GLN A 57 -6.40 -35.21 -4.01
C GLN A 57 -7.15 -34.71 -2.76
N ILE A 58 -6.87 -35.27 -1.58
CA ILE A 58 -7.49 -34.85 -0.31
C ILE A 58 -7.01 -33.46 0.11
N SER A 59 -5.72 -33.17 -0.05
CA SER A 59 -5.13 -31.85 0.20
C SER A 59 -5.77 -30.81 -0.71
N ASN A 60 -5.89 -31.09 -2.01
CA ASN A 60 -6.52 -30.20 -2.98
C ASN A 60 -8.01 -29.99 -2.68
N ALA A 61 -8.76 -31.05 -2.34
CA ALA A 61 -10.18 -30.93 -1.97
C ALA A 61 -10.39 -30.17 -0.64
N THR A 62 -9.53 -30.41 0.35
CA THR A 62 -9.57 -29.74 1.66
C THR A 62 -9.15 -28.27 1.52
N ARG A 63 -8.14 -27.99 0.70
CA ARG A 63 -7.69 -26.64 0.34
C ARG A 63 -8.79 -25.90 -0.40
N ALA A 64 -9.31 -26.45 -1.50
CA ALA A 64 -10.41 -25.84 -2.25
C ALA A 64 -11.60 -25.51 -1.34
N GLY A 65 -12.06 -26.48 -0.53
CA GLY A 65 -13.15 -26.24 0.41
C GLY A 65 -12.83 -25.23 1.52
N PHE A 66 -11.58 -25.15 2.00
CA PHE A 66 -11.15 -24.16 3.00
C PHE A 66 -11.09 -22.76 2.41
N PHE A 67 -10.54 -22.61 1.21
CA PHE A 67 -10.38 -21.32 0.54
C PHE A 67 -11.72 -20.81 0.01
N ASP A 68 -12.59 -21.66 -0.54
CA ASP A 68 -13.96 -21.28 -0.89
C ASP A 68 -14.69 -20.72 0.33
N ARG A 69 -14.49 -21.30 1.51
CA ARG A 69 -15.05 -20.80 2.77
C ARG A 69 -14.44 -19.46 3.21
N ILE A 70 -13.13 -19.27 3.07
CA ILE A 70 -12.49 -17.97 3.36
C ILE A 70 -13.00 -16.92 2.38
N SER A 71 -12.86 -17.16 1.08
CA SER A 71 -13.26 -16.23 0.03
C SER A 71 -14.74 -15.87 0.13
N SER A 72 -15.64 -16.84 0.30
CA SER A 72 -17.08 -16.55 0.48
C SER A 72 -17.38 -15.78 1.76
N ARG A 73 -16.71 -16.09 2.89
CA ARG A 73 -16.88 -15.37 4.15
C ARG A 73 -16.41 -13.92 4.05
N HIS A 74 -15.31 -13.67 3.34
CA HIS A 74 -14.68 -12.37 3.28
C HIS A 74 -15.20 -11.49 2.13
N LYS A 75 -15.72 -12.06 1.04
CA LYS A 75 -16.15 -11.30 -0.15
C LYS A 75 -17.05 -10.11 0.18
N SER A 76 -18.13 -10.33 0.92
CA SER A 76 -19.07 -9.24 1.28
C SER A 76 -18.46 -8.18 2.21
N SER A 77 -17.44 -8.53 2.99
CA SER A 77 -16.68 -7.57 3.80
C SER A 77 -15.71 -6.78 2.92
N LEU A 78 -15.00 -7.46 2.02
CA LEU A 78 -14.04 -6.85 1.09
C LEU A 78 -14.72 -5.88 0.14
N GLU A 79 -15.92 -6.18 -0.35
CA GLU A 79 -16.71 -5.24 -1.17
C GLU A 79 -17.03 -3.96 -0.39
N LYS A 80 -17.37 -4.08 0.90
CA LYS A 80 -17.60 -2.91 1.76
C LYS A 80 -16.32 -2.14 2.05
N ASP A 81 -15.23 -2.84 2.33
CA ASP A 81 -13.92 -2.26 2.61
C ASP A 81 -13.34 -1.58 1.36
N LEU A 82 -13.66 -2.09 0.17
CA LEU A 82 -13.35 -1.47 -1.12
C LEU A 82 -14.10 -0.16 -1.31
N GLU A 83 -15.40 -0.14 -1.04
CA GLU A 83 -16.17 1.11 -1.13
C GLU A 83 -15.74 2.15 -0.08
N ILE A 84 -15.33 1.71 1.12
CA ILE A 84 -14.68 2.59 2.11
C ILE A 84 -13.39 3.18 1.52
N ALA A 85 -12.49 2.35 0.99
CA ALA A 85 -11.22 2.78 0.45
C ALA A 85 -11.38 3.71 -0.76
N LYS A 86 -12.31 3.40 -1.68
CA LYS A 86 -12.66 4.26 -2.82
C LYS A 86 -13.19 5.61 -2.37
N SER A 87 -14.10 5.65 -1.39
CA SER A 87 -14.64 6.90 -0.86
C SER A 87 -13.54 7.78 -0.26
N LEU A 88 -12.60 7.19 0.49
CA LEU A 88 -11.48 7.92 1.08
C LEU A 88 -10.49 8.37 0.01
N ALA A 89 -10.17 7.53 -0.98
CA ALA A 89 -9.32 7.87 -2.11
C ALA A 89 -9.90 9.04 -2.92
N VAL A 90 -11.20 9.00 -3.24
CA VAL A 90 -11.91 10.12 -3.90
C VAL A 90 -11.75 11.42 -3.10
N SER A 91 -11.98 11.37 -1.78
CA SER A 91 -11.79 12.55 -0.92
C SER A 91 -10.37 13.10 -0.98
N LYS A 92 -9.36 12.22 -1.02
CA LYS A 92 -7.95 12.62 -1.11
C LYS A 92 -7.58 13.18 -2.48
N ILE A 93 -8.11 12.61 -3.56
CA ILE A 93 -7.94 13.16 -4.91
C ILE A 93 -8.57 14.55 -5.02
N ASP A 94 -9.76 14.77 -4.47
CA ASP A 94 -10.42 16.08 -4.43
C ASP A 94 -9.64 17.13 -3.63
N GLU A 95 -8.96 16.69 -2.56
CA GLU A 95 -8.09 17.51 -1.72
C GLU A 95 -6.78 17.87 -2.44
N PHE A 96 -6.12 16.88 -3.05
CA PHE A 96 -4.73 16.99 -3.50
C PHE A 96 -4.58 17.45 -4.95
N VAL A 97 -5.53 17.14 -5.82
CA VAL A 97 -5.38 17.39 -7.27
C VAL A 97 -6.09 18.66 -7.67
N SER A 98 -5.29 19.70 -7.97
CA SER A 98 -5.82 21.03 -8.30
C SER A 98 -6.38 21.11 -9.71
N ASP A 99 -5.69 20.52 -10.70
CA ASP A 99 -6.11 20.51 -12.10
C ASP A 99 -7.45 19.77 -12.26
N PRO A 100 -8.52 20.44 -12.73
CA PRO A 100 -9.84 19.82 -12.86
C PRO A 100 -9.90 18.65 -13.84
N LYS A 101 -9.14 18.71 -14.95
CA LYS A 101 -9.15 17.69 -15.99
C LYS A 101 -8.46 16.41 -15.50
N ILE A 102 -7.29 16.58 -14.86
CA ILE A 102 -6.57 15.45 -14.25
C ILE A 102 -7.41 14.87 -13.11
N ARG A 103 -7.97 15.72 -12.24
CA ARG A 103 -8.84 15.27 -11.13
C ARG A 103 -10.03 14.46 -11.64
N GLU A 104 -10.73 14.93 -12.67
CA GLU A 104 -11.88 14.21 -13.23
C GLU A 104 -11.47 12.84 -13.79
N ALA A 105 -10.34 12.74 -14.49
CA ALA A 105 -9.83 11.48 -15.01
C ALA A 105 -9.52 10.48 -13.88
N LEU A 106 -8.83 10.93 -12.83
CA LEU A 106 -8.52 10.11 -11.65
C LEU A 106 -9.78 9.62 -10.94
N LEU A 107 -10.74 10.52 -10.70
CA LEU A 107 -12.01 10.16 -10.06
C LEU A 107 -12.81 9.17 -10.92
N LYS A 108 -12.81 9.35 -12.24
CA LYS A 108 -13.43 8.41 -13.17
C LYS A 108 -12.77 7.04 -13.09
N LYS A 109 -11.43 6.98 -13.02
CA LYS A 109 -10.68 5.71 -12.84
C LYS A 109 -11.07 5.02 -11.54
N ILE A 110 -10.93 5.71 -10.40
CA ILE A 110 -11.21 5.14 -9.07
C ILE A 110 -12.63 4.58 -8.97
N ARG A 111 -13.63 5.26 -9.55
CA ARG A 111 -15.03 4.80 -9.51
C ARG A 111 -15.26 3.48 -10.23
N LYS A 112 -14.51 3.21 -11.31
CA LYS A 112 -14.59 1.95 -12.07
C LYS A 112 -13.94 0.78 -11.34
N ILE A 113 -13.14 1.02 -10.30
CA ILE A 113 -12.41 -0.05 -9.63
C ILE A 113 -13.38 -1.02 -8.95
N GLU A 114 -13.19 -2.30 -9.20
CA GLU A 114 -14.00 -3.40 -8.68
C GLU A 114 -13.15 -4.38 -7.85
N LEU A 115 -13.84 -5.27 -7.12
CA LEU A 115 -13.18 -6.40 -6.48
C LEU A 115 -12.99 -7.50 -7.53
N GLY A 116 -11.75 -7.92 -7.72
CA GLY A 116 -11.38 -9.02 -8.61
C GLY A 116 -11.76 -10.40 -8.04
N ASN A 117 -11.36 -11.44 -8.79
CA ASN A 117 -11.46 -12.81 -8.29
C ASN A 117 -10.55 -12.98 -7.07
N LEU A 118 -11.07 -13.64 -6.03
CA LEU A 118 -10.31 -14.00 -4.82
C LEU A 118 -9.47 -15.27 -5.02
N ASP A 119 -9.28 -15.66 -6.28
CA ASP A 119 -8.46 -16.78 -6.69
C ASP A 119 -7.26 -16.24 -7.46
N CYS A 120 -6.08 -16.37 -6.87
CA CYS A 120 -4.81 -15.97 -7.47
C CYS A 120 -4.21 -17.03 -8.40
N SER A 121 -5.01 -18.01 -8.81
CA SER A 121 -4.60 -19.06 -9.76
C SER A 121 -4.48 -18.55 -11.19
N GLU A 122 -5.15 -17.45 -11.54
CA GLU A 122 -5.02 -16.83 -12.85
C GLU A 122 -3.61 -16.22 -13.01
N PRO A 123 -2.91 -16.50 -14.13
CA PRO A 123 -1.61 -15.90 -14.42
C PRO A 123 -1.76 -14.38 -14.57
N LEU A 124 -0.92 -13.62 -13.85
CA LEU A 124 -1.04 -12.16 -13.74
C LEU A 124 -0.80 -11.43 -15.07
N THR A 125 -0.14 -12.04 -16.06
CA THR A 125 -0.14 -11.60 -17.47
C THR A 125 0.29 -12.78 -18.37
N GLU A 126 0.16 -12.62 -19.70
CA GLU A 126 0.73 -13.56 -20.68
C GLU A 126 2.29 -13.60 -20.68
N ASN A 127 2.94 -12.59 -20.06
CA ASN A 127 4.40 -12.40 -20.07
C ASN A 127 5.06 -12.40 -18.67
N ALA A 128 4.29 -12.48 -17.58
CA ALA A 128 4.87 -12.69 -16.26
C ALA A 128 5.55 -14.06 -16.30
N ASP A 129 6.88 -14.06 -16.22
CA ASP A 129 7.69 -15.25 -16.34
C ASP A 129 7.08 -16.33 -15.45
N ARG A 130 6.68 -17.45 -16.07
CA ARG A 130 6.00 -18.58 -15.44
C ARG A 130 6.76 -19.16 -14.23
N GLU A 131 8.01 -18.72 -14.01
CA GLU A 131 8.83 -19.08 -12.86
C GLU A 131 8.53 -18.26 -11.58
N GLU A 132 8.07 -17.01 -11.67
CA GLU A 132 7.75 -16.16 -10.49
C GLU A 132 6.55 -16.67 -9.69
N LEU A 133 5.70 -17.47 -10.33
CA LEU A 133 4.48 -18.03 -9.76
C LEU A 133 4.65 -19.48 -9.29
N LYS A 134 5.88 -19.93 -9.02
CA LYS A 134 6.17 -21.24 -8.40
C LYS A 134 5.73 -21.25 -6.93
N GLY A 135 4.44 -21.49 -6.71
CA GLY A 135 3.84 -21.63 -5.39
C GLY A 135 2.34 -21.80 -5.51
N ASP A 136 1.74 -22.55 -4.58
CA ASP A 136 0.29 -22.75 -4.54
C ASP A 136 -0.38 -21.36 -4.46
N PRO A 137 -1.13 -20.93 -5.51
CA PRO A 137 -1.76 -19.62 -5.55
C PRO A 137 -2.67 -19.36 -4.35
N MET A 138 -3.14 -20.42 -3.70
CA MET A 138 -3.97 -20.34 -2.51
C MET A 138 -3.22 -20.01 -1.23
N LEU A 139 -1.91 -20.29 -1.18
CA LEU A 139 -1.04 -19.94 -0.05
C LEU A 139 -0.35 -18.59 -0.24
N ARG A 140 -0.57 -17.92 -1.37
CA ARG A 140 0.05 -16.61 -1.62
C ARG A 140 -0.53 -15.57 -0.66
N GLU A 141 0.36 -14.83 -0.03
CA GLU A 141 0.03 -13.72 0.87
C GLU A 141 0.09 -12.38 0.13
N ALA A 142 -0.57 -12.31 -1.03
CA ALA A 142 -0.54 -11.15 -1.91
C ALA A 142 -1.91 -10.50 -2.09
N ALA A 143 -1.87 -9.20 -2.34
CA ALA A 143 -2.90 -8.43 -3.02
C ALA A 143 -2.23 -7.78 -4.24
N PHE A 144 -3.01 -7.46 -5.27
CA PHE A 144 -2.50 -6.79 -6.46
C PHE A 144 -3.62 -6.04 -7.19
N PHE A 145 -3.23 -5.04 -7.98
CA PHE A 145 -4.11 -4.31 -8.89
C PHE A 145 -3.90 -4.74 -10.34
N TYR A 146 -4.98 -5.11 -11.03
CA TYR A 146 -4.94 -5.48 -12.46
C TYR A 146 -6.28 -5.22 -13.12
N GLN A 147 -6.29 -4.64 -14.33
CA GLN A 147 -7.51 -4.40 -15.13
C GLN A 147 -8.65 -3.76 -14.33
N ASP A 148 -8.37 -2.65 -13.63
CA ASP A 148 -9.35 -1.95 -12.78
C ASP A 148 -9.92 -2.81 -11.65
N LYS A 149 -9.20 -3.84 -11.22
CA LYS A 149 -9.62 -4.73 -10.14
C LYS A 149 -8.56 -4.84 -9.07
N VAL A 150 -9.03 -4.83 -7.82
CA VAL A 150 -8.23 -5.19 -6.65
C VAL A 150 -8.44 -6.67 -6.36
N HIS A 151 -7.36 -7.44 -6.38
CA HIS A 151 -7.37 -8.87 -6.12
C HIS A 151 -6.77 -9.19 -4.76
N PHE A 152 -7.29 -10.24 -4.12
CA PHE A 152 -6.78 -10.75 -2.85
C PHE A 152 -6.58 -12.24 -2.93
N CYS A 153 -5.37 -12.70 -2.61
CA CYS A 153 -5.11 -14.11 -2.48
C CYS A 153 -5.67 -14.63 -1.15
N PRO A 154 -6.19 -15.88 -1.11
CA PRO A 154 -6.76 -16.43 0.11
C PRO A 154 -5.78 -16.48 1.29
N GLY A 155 -4.48 -16.70 1.02
CA GLY A 155 -3.43 -16.63 2.03
C GLY A 155 -3.34 -15.27 2.72
N HIS A 156 -3.49 -14.18 1.96
CA HIS A 156 -3.54 -12.83 2.52
C HIS A 156 -4.73 -12.65 3.46
N LEU A 157 -5.92 -13.11 3.04
CA LEU A 157 -7.15 -13.00 3.84
C LEU A 157 -7.11 -13.84 5.12
N ALA A 158 -6.39 -14.96 5.12
CA ALA A 158 -6.24 -15.81 6.32
C ALA A 158 -5.46 -15.11 7.45
N LEU A 159 -4.53 -14.21 7.09
CA LEU A 159 -3.70 -13.50 8.05
C LEU A 159 -4.29 -12.14 8.47
N GLN A 160 -5.00 -11.48 7.56
CA GLN A 160 -5.59 -10.16 7.83
C GLN A 160 -6.95 -10.26 8.52
N ASN A 161 -6.97 -9.88 9.80
CA ASN A 161 -8.18 -9.90 10.62
C ASN A 161 -8.69 -8.50 11.01
N SER A 162 -8.02 -7.43 10.54
CA SER A 162 -8.36 -6.05 10.86
C SER A 162 -8.92 -5.34 9.64
N GLN A 163 -10.10 -4.74 9.78
CA GLN A 163 -10.70 -3.87 8.76
C GLN A 163 -9.74 -2.75 8.34
N PHE A 164 -9.01 -2.13 9.28
CA PHE A 164 -8.07 -1.06 8.96
C PHE A 164 -6.84 -1.54 8.19
N SER A 165 -6.44 -2.80 8.35
CA SER A 165 -5.39 -3.40 7.53
C SER A 165 -5.88 -3.62 6.10
N LEU A 166 -7.08 -4.20 5.95
CA LEU A 166 -7.70 -4.43 4.65
C LEU A 166 -7.95 -3.12 3.91
N VAL A 167 -8.55 -2.11 4.54
CA VAL A 167 -8.75 -0.79 3.93
C VAL A 167 -7.42 -0.17 3.49
N ARG A 168 -6.35 -0.32 4.27
CA ARG A 168 -5.02 0.16 3.88
C ARG A 168 -4.49 -0.59 2.66
N VAL A 169 -4.53 -1.93 2.67
CA VAL A 169 -4.09 -2.74 1.52
C VAL A 169 -4.89 -2.35 0.27
N ILE A 170 -6.22 -2.28 0.37
CA ILE A 170 -7.06 -1.87 -0.76
C ILE A 170 -6.69 -0.47 -1.25
N ALA A 171 -6.44 0.48 -0.34
CA ALA A 171 -6.03 1.84 -0.72
C ALA A 171 -4.67 1.87 -1.43
N HIS A 172 -3.75 0.99 -1.03
CA HIS A 172 -2.46 0.78 -1.71
C HIS A 172 -2.70 0.23 -3.14
N GLU A 173 -3.53 -0.80 -3.29
CA GLU A 173 -3.86 -1.35 -4.62
C GLU A 173 -4.63 -0.34 -5.50
N ILE A 174 -5.52 0.48 -4.92
CA ILE A 174 -6.18 1.57 -5.65
C ILE A 174 -5.15 2.60 -6.12
N ALA A 175 -4.12 2.91 -5.32
CA ALA A 175 -3.11 3.89 -5.67
C ALA A 175 -2.31 3.47 -6.90
N HIS A 176 -2.10 2.17 -7.13
CA HIS A 176 -1.52 1.66 -8.37
C HIS A 176 -2.31 2.01 -9.62
N SER A 177 -3.59 2.39 -9.52
CA SER A 177 -4.35 2.88 -10.67
C SER A 177 -3.97 4.31 -11.10
N PHE A 178 -3.16 5.02 -10.32
CA PHE A 178 -2.73 6.40 -10.59
C PHE A 178 -1.35 6.76 -10.00
N ASP A 179 -0.53 5.75 -9.74
CA ASP A 179 0.87 5.96 -9.37
C ASP A 179 1.65 6.58 -10.56
N PRO A 180 2.91 7.03 -10.36
CA PRO A 180 3.69 7.65 -11.43
C PRO A 180 3.80 6.80 -12.71
N CYS A 181 3.87 5.47 -12.59
CA CYS A 181 3.87 4.58 -13.75
C CYS A 181 2.52 4.58 -14.47
N SER A 182 1.43 4.29 -13.76
CA SER A 182 0.09 4.18 -14.34
C SER A 182 -0.37 5.49 -14.99
N LEU A 183 0.00 6.65 -14.43
CA LEU A 183 -0.29 7.96 -15.04
C LEU A 183 0.29 8.13 -16.44
N LEU A 184 1.36 7.40 -16.78
CA LEU A 184 2.04 7.47 -18.06
C LEU A 184 1.74 6.28 -18.99
N THR A 185 1.35 5.14 -18.44
CA THR A 185 1.13 3.90 -19.20
C THR A 185 -0.33 3.56 -19.41
N ASP A 186 -1.23 3.98 -18.52
CA ASP A 186 -2.65 3.68 -18.65
C ASP A 186 -3.32 4.57 -19.70
N SER A 187 -4.04 3.91 -20.61
CA SER A 187 -4.79 4.57 -21.67
C SER A 187 -5.88 5.52 -21.17
N ASP A 188 -6.40 5.34 -19.95
CA ASP A 188 -7.36 6.26 -19.33
C ASP A 188 -6.77 7.67 -19.12
N TYR A 189 -5.43 7.81 -19.13
CA TYR A 189 -4.73 9.10 -19.00
C TYR A 189 -4.09 9.59 -20.30
N SER A 190 -4.34 8.90 -21.42
CA SER A 190 -3.79 9.28 -22.71
C SER A 190 -4.15 10.73 -23.08
N GLY A 191 -3.14 11.50 -23.49
CA GLY A 191 -3.28 12.91 -23.86
C GLY A 191 -3.54 13.88 -22.69
N LEU A 192 -3.40 13.43 -21.44
CA LEU A 192 -3.38 14.33 -20.27
C LEU A 192 -2.00 14.93 -20.03
N PHE A 193 -0.95 14.16 -20.29
CA PHE A 193 0.44 14.55 -20.08
C PHE A 193 1.16 14.61 -21.42
N LYS A 194 2.00 15.63 -21.60
CA LYS A 194 2.85 15.71 -22.79
C LYS A 194 4.08 14.84 -22.56
N THR A 195 4.18 13.73 -23.28
CA THR A 195 5.30 12.77 -23.21
C THR A 195 6.34 12.98 -24.31
N GLU A 196 5.93 13.44 -25.49
CA GLU A 196 6.84 13.65 -26.61
C GLU A 196 7.61 14.98 -26.51
N GLY A 197 8.93 14.91 -26.72
CA GLY A 197 9.79 16.08 -26.84
C GLY A 197 9.87 16.94 -25.58
N VAL A 198 9.62 16.35 -24.41
CA VAL A 198 9.87 16.97 -23.10
C VAL A 198 10.97 16.22 -22.37
N SER A 199 11.73 16.92 -21.54
CA SER A 199 12.66 16.28 -20.61
C SER A 199 11.92 15.52 -19.52
N GLU A 200 12.61 14.57 -18.88
CA GLU A 200 12.05 13.84 -17.74
C GLU A 200 11.59 14.78 -16.61
N SER A 201 12.38 15.80 -16.28
CA SER A 201 12.02 16.77 -15.25
C SER A 201 10.74 17.53 -15.61
N GLU A 202 10.54 17.86 -16.89
CA GLU A 202 9.31 18.51 -17.36
C GLU A 202 8.12 17.55 -17.36
N LEU A 203 8.32 16.27 -17.68
CA LEU A 203 7.27 15.26 -17.60
C LEU A 203 6.83 15.04 -16.15
N LEU A 204 7.79 14.78 -15.25
CA LEU A 204 7.52 14.58 -13.83
C LEU A 204 6.80 15.79 -13.22
N ALA A 205 7.19 17.01 -13.59
CA ALA A 205 6.54 18.24 -13.10
C ALA A 205 5.06 18.39 -13.53
N GLN A 206 4.62 17.69 -14.57
CA GLN A 206 3.21 17.68 -15.00
C GLN A 206 2.35 16.73 -14.16
N LEU A 207 2.95 15.76 -13.47
CA LEU A 207 2.19 14.75 -12.72
C LEU A 207 1.56 15.37 -11.46
N PRO A 208 0.31 15.00 -11.11
CA PRO A 208 -0.42 15.57 -9.97
C PRO A 208 0.28 15.38 -8.62
N PHE A 209 1.18 14.40 -8.50
CA PHE A 209 1.91 14.08 -7.27
C PHE A 209 3.43 14.23 -7.40
N ALA A 210 3.92 15.01 -8.37
CA ALA A 210 5.34 15.19 -8.65
C ALA A 210 6.19 15.46 -7.39
N GLY A 211 5.74 16.41 -6.56
CA GLY A 211 6.45 16.79 -5.34
C GLY A 211 6.50 15.68 -4.28
N VAL A 212 5.52 14.78 -4.25
CA VAL A 212 5.51 13.62 -3.35
C VAL A 212 6.55 12.61 -3.83
N SER A 213 6.53 12.24 -5.11
CA SER A 213 7.48 11.29 -5.68
C SER A 213 8.93 11.78 -5.53
N GLN A 214 9.20 13.04 -5.88
CA GLN A 214 10.52 13.65 -5.69
C GLN A 214 10.94 13.67 -4.22
N CYS A 215 10.00 13.89 -3.31
CA CYS A 215 10.27 13.83 -1.88
C CYS A 215 10.65 12.41 -1.42
N LEU A 216 9.92 11.38 -1.86
CA LEU A 216 10.20 9.98 -1.54
C LEU A 216 11.58 9.54 -2.06
N GLU A 217 11.92 9.91 -3.29
CA GLU A 217 13.24 9.64 -3.90
C GLU A 217 14.37 10.38 -3.16
N SER A 218 14.24 11.70 -2.96
CA SER A 218 15.30 12.53 -2.35
C SER A 218 15.65 12.14 -0.92
N LYS A 219 14.71 11.49 -0.23
CA LYS A 219 14.91 10.95 1.12
C LYS A 219 15.46 9.53 1.11
N GLY A 220 15.60 8.89 -0.04
CA GLY A 220 15.96 7.47 -0.15
C GLY A 220 14.92 6.56 0.52
N ILE A 221 13.65 6.95 0.48
CA ILE A 221 12.53 6.09 0.90
C ILE A 221 12.20 5.11 -0.23
N ALA A 222 12.18 5.62 -1.46
CA ALA A 222 12.17 4.82 -2.67
C ALA A 222 13.60 4.70 -3.20
N ASP A 223 14.13 3.48 -3.28
CA ASP A 223 15.35 3.22 -4.02
C ASP A 223 15.07 3.23 -5.53
N THR A 224 15.73 4.13 -6.26
CA THR A 224 15.66 4.23 -7.72
C THR A 224 16.91 3.68 -8.40
N THR A 225 17.86 3.17 -7.63
CA THR A 225 19.17 2.69 -8.09
C THR A 225 19.19 1.20 -8.44
N GLY A 226 18.21 0.43 -7.97
CA GLY A 226 18.15 -1.05 -8.03
C GLY A 226 18.27 -1.67 -9.42
N LEU A 227 17.89 -0.96 -10.49
CA LEU A 227 18.14 -1.36 -11.89
C LEU A 227 19.02 -0.39 -12.67
N HIS A 228 19.08 0.88 -12.26
CA HIS A 228 19.95 1.92 -12.86
C HIS A 228 21.44 1.62 -12.73
N SER A 229 21.86 0.78 -11.77
CA SER A 229 23.24 0.31 -11.69
C SER A 229 23.54 -0.89 -12.60
N ALA A 230 22.52 -1.66 -12.99
CA ALA A 230 22.68 -2.84 -13.86
C ALA A 230 22.55 -2.48 -15.35
N ILE A 231 21.66 -1.55 -15.67
CA ILE A 231 21.54 -0.92 -16.99
C ILE A 231 22.33 0.38 -16.91
N ASN A 232 23.43 0.48 -17.65
CA ASN A 232 24.44 1.54 -17.56
C ASN A 232 23.92 2.95 -17.98
N LEU A 233 22.96 3.49 -17.22
CA LEU A 233 22.17 4.70 -17.49
C LEU A 233 22.82 5.98 -16.96
N THR A 234 24.02 5.89 -16.38
CA THR A 234 24.83 7.06 -15.99
C THR A 234 25.56 7.72 -17.16
N ASN A 235 25.36 7.24 -18.40
CA ASN A 235 26.01 7.80 -19.56
C ASN A 235 25.36 9.15 -19.96
N PRO A 236 26.08 10.28 -19.86
CA PRO A 236 25.55 11.62 -20.21
C PRO A 236 25.22 11.79 -21.70
N LEU A 237 25.44 10.77 -22.53
CA LEU A 237 24.98 10.71 -23.92
C LEU A 237 23.47 10.39 -24.07
N PHE A 238 22.76 10.02 -23.00
CA PHE A 238 21.31 9.82 -22.99
C PHE A 238 20.54 11.06 -22.52
N SER A 239 20.94 12.27 -22.94
CA SER A 239 20.18 13.49 -22.68
C SER A 239 18.81 13.54 -23.35
N ASN A 240 18.50 12.55 -24.20
CA ASN A 240 17.26 12.42 -24.95
C ASN A 240 16.54 11.15 -24.50
N TRP A 241 16.07 11.14 -23.24
CA TRP A 241 15.16 10.10 -22.76
C TRP A 241 13.96 10.03 -23.70
N ASN A 242 13.71 8.86 -24.27
CA ASN A 242 12.47 8.64 -25.00
C ASN A 242 11.37 8.21 -24.01
N GLU A 243 10.11 8.23 -24.45
CA GLU A 243 8.96 7.88 -23.61
C GLU A 243 9.06 6.47 -23.01
N SER A 244 9.69 5.51 -23.71
CA SER A 244 9.93 4.16 -23.22
C SER A 244 10.91 4.15 -22.04
N ASP A 245 11.99 4.93 -22.10
CA ASP A 245 13.02 4.95 -21.06
C ASP A 245 12.46 5.50 -19.73
N ILE A 246 11.59 6.52 -19.80
CA ILE A 246 10.96 7.10 -18.61
C ILE A 246 9.90 6.14 -18.03
N LYS A 247 9.15 5.47 -18.91
CA LYS A 247 8.23 4.39 -18.50
C LYS A 247 8.99 3.28 -17.79
N ASP A 248 10.08 2.79 -18.36
CA ASP A 248 10.88 1.73 -17.75
C ASP A 248 11.46 2.17 -16.39
N ARG A 249 11.97 3.40 -16.27
CA ARG A 249 12.43 3.93 -14.97
C ARG A 249 11.31 3.95 -13.92
N LEU A 250 10.15 4.49 -14.27
CA LEU A 250 9.08 4.69 -13.29
C LEU A 250 8.33 3.40 -12.99
N CYS A 251 8.23 2.49 -13.96
CA CYS A 251 7.45 1.25 -13.85
C CYS A 251 8.27 0.05 -13.40
N ILE A 252 9.54 -0.05 -13.79
CA ILE A 252 10.35 -1.26 -13.65
C ILE A 252 11.64 -0.96 -12.89
N GLY A 253 11.92 -1.76 -11.86
CA GLY A 253 13.23 -1.73 -11.21
C GLY A 253 13.52 -0.50 -10.34
N THR A 254 12.47 0.21 -9.95
CA THR A 254 12.51 1.23 -8.89
C THR A 254 11.40 1.00 -7.88
N GLN A 255 11.59 1.51 -6.67
CA GLN A 255 10.61 1.38 -5.58
C GLN A 255 9.58 2.51 -5.55
N ILE A 256 9.56 3.39 -6.56
CA ILE A 256 8.82 4.65 -6.47
C ILE A 256 7.30 4.45 -6.50
N ASN A 257 6.80 3.51 -7.30
CA ASN A 257 5.36 3.21 -7.35
C ASN A 257 4.90 2.59 -6.05
N GLU A 258 5.63 1.61 -5.52
CA GLU A 258 5.30 0.95 -4.26
C GLU A 258 5.37 1.91 -3.07
N ALA A 259 6.41 2.75 -3.02
CA ALA A 259 6.53 3.78 -1.99
C ALA A 259 5.41 4.83 -2.10
N PHE A 260 5.02 5.21 -3.32
CA PHE A 260 3.89 6.11 -3.54
C PHE A 260 2.57 5.47 -3.10
N SER A 261 2.31 4.21 -3.46
CA SER A 261 1.13 3.47 -3.07
C SER A 261 1.04 3.32 -1.55
N ASP A 262 2.15 3.06 -0.87
CA ASP A 262 2.24 3.08 0.59
C ASP A 262 1.93 4.46 1.17
N TRP A 263 2.51 5.52 0.60
CA TRP A 263 2.25 6.90 1.03
C TRP A 263 0.76 7.24 0.91
N PHE A 264 0.15 6.98 -0.24
CA PHE A 264 -1.27 7.26 -0.47
C PHE A 264 -2.17 6.40 0.43
N SER A 265 -1.82 5.13 0.64
CA SER A 265 -2.53 4.27 1.58
C SER A 265 -2.42 4.75 3.03
N THR A 266 -1.32 5.42 3.39
CA THR A 266 -1.11 6.03 4.71
C THR A 266 -2.03 7.23 4.90
N GLU A 267 -2.11 8.12 3.91
CA GLU A 267 -3.06 9.24 3.90
C GLU A 267 -4.51 8.75 4.09
N THR A 268 -4.88 7.71 3.33
CA THR A 268 -6.22 7.12 3.32
C THR A 268 -6.54 6.39 4.64
N SER A 269 -5.63 5.55 5.13
CA SER A 269 -5.85 4.75 6.35
C SER A 269 -5.83 5.60 7.62
N SER A 270 -5.03 6.65 7.68
CA SER A 270 -5.04 7.59 8.81
C SER A 270 -6.39 8.31 8.92
N GLU A 271 -6.95 8.70 7.77
CA GLU A 271 -8.29 9.27 7.67
C GLU A 271 -9.34 8.25 8.14
N ALA A 272 -9.28 7.00 7.67
CA ALA A 272 -10.20 5.94 8.11
C ALA A 272 -10.23 5.77 9.64
N ILE A 273 -9.07 5.77 10.29
CA ILE A 273 -8.94 5.65 11.75
C ILE A 273 -9.56 6.87 12.45
N GLU A 274 -9.28 8.07 11.96
CA GLU A 274 -9.85 9.31 12.49
C GLU A 274 -11.38 9.32 12.35
N TRP A 275 -11.91 8.92 11.20
CA TRP A 275 -13.34 8.77 10.97
C TRP A 275 -13.97 7.76 11.94
N ALA A 276 -13.36 6.58 12.10
CA ALA A 276 -13.85 5.57 13.02
C ALA A 276 -13.87 6.07 14.47
N ALA A 277 -12.88 6.88 14.87
CA ALA A 277 -12.81 7.51 16.18
C ALA A 277 -13.87 8.61 16.38
N LYS A 278 -14.15 9.41 15.35
CA LYS A 278 -15.17 10.48 15.36
C LYS A 278 -16.60 9.94 15.26
N ARG A 279 -16.84 8.87 14.50
CA ARG A 279 -18.16 8.24 14.28
C ARG A 279 -18.77 7.70 15.58
N GLY A 280 -17.96 7.48 16.61
CA GLY A 280 -18.44 7.28 17.98
C GLY A 280 -19.27 8.46 18.54
N LYS A 281 -19.35 9.60 17.83
CA LYS A 281 -20.06 10.83 18.22
C LYS A 281 -21.13 11.32 17.22
N ASP A 282 -21.04 11.01 15.92
CA ASP A 282 -22.05 11.41 14.89
C ASP A 282 -22.03 10.43 13.69
N SER A 283 -23.16 9.83 13.32
CA SER A 283 -23.24 8.68 12.41
C SER A 283 -23.61 9.01 10.96
N THR A 284 -23.72 10.30 10.61
CA THR A 284 -24.35 10.75 9.36
C THR A 284 -23.41 10.91 8.17
N GLN A 285 -22.08 10.83 8.37
CA GLN A 285 -21.10 11.04 7.31
C GLN A 285 -20.41 9.75 6.84
N PRO A 286 -20.05 9.65 5.54
CA PRO A 286 -19.35 8.50 4.98
C PRO A 286 -17.91 8.36 5.52
N PRO A 287 -17.33 7.16 5.46
CA PRO A 287 -17.89 5.95 4.83
C PRO A 287 -18.72 5.08 5.81
N ALA A 288 -19.91 4.67 5.37
CA ALA A 288 -21.00 4.15 6.21
C ALA A 288 -20.78 2.78 6.89
N ASN A 289 -19.62 2.14 6.66
CA ASN A 289 -19.35 0.76 7.09
C ASN A 289 -18.05 0.60 7.91
N LEU A 290 -17.41 1.70 8.30
CA LEU A 290 -16.27 1.64 9.20
C LEU A 290 -16.71 1.25 10.61
N THR A 291 -16.06 0.24 11.18
CA THR A 291 -16.24 -0.17 12.56
C THR A 291 -15.86 0.98 13.47
N PRO A 292 -16.79 1.53 14.28
CA PRO A 292 -16.46 2.60 15.22
C PRO A 292 -15.45 2.11 16.24
N ILE A 293 -14.50 2.96 16.60
CA ILE A 293 -13.52 2.71 17.67
C ILE A 293 -13.63 3.79 18.73
N LYS A 294 -13.49 3.41 20.00
CA LYS A 294 -13.70 4.31 21.15
C LYS A 294 -12.50 4.32 22.08
N GLY A 295 -12.09 5.54 22.43
CA GLY A 295 -10.99 5.76 23.35
C GLY A 295 -9.62 5.50 22.73
N GLU A 296 -8.62 6.01 23.41
CA GLU A 296 -7.24 6.08 22.90
C GLU A 296 -6.63 4.70 22.62
N LYS A 297 -6.94 3.70 23.46
CA LYS A 297 -6.43 2.33 23.32
C LYS A 297 -6.86 1.69 22.00
N GLU A 298 -8.13 1.84 21.62
CA GLU A 298 -8.65 1.26 20.37
C GLU A 298 -8.12 2.00 19.14
N ILE A 299 -7.95 3.32 19.21
CA ILE A 299 -7.35 4.13 18.14
C ILE A 299 -5.90 3.70 17.88
N ARG A 300 -5.11 3.50 18.95
CA ARG A 300 -3.77 2.95 18.84
C ARG A 300 -3.79 1.53 18.26
N ALA A 301 -4.64 0.65 18.77
CA ALA A 301 -4.75 -0.72 18.25
C ALA A 301 -5.13 -0.75 16.76
N ALA A 302 -6.03 0.11 16.30
CA ALA A 302 -6.38 0.26 14.89
C ALA A 302 -5.17 0.70 14.05
N SER A 303 -4.40 1.69 14.54
CA SER A 303 -3.19 2.19 13.88
C SER A 303 -2.06 1.15 13.81
N VAL A 304 -1.94 0.32 14.84
CA VAL A 304 -1.00 -0.81 14.86
C VAL A 304 -1.45 -1.88 13.89
N ASN A 305 -2.72 -2.26 13.95
CA ASN A 305 -3.25 -3.32 13.11
C ASN A 305 -3.26 -2.95 11.62
N SER A 306 -3.31 -1.66 11.25
CA SER A 306 -3.21 -1.25 9.85
C SER A 306 -1.83 -1.52 9.25
N THR A 307 -0.76 -1.50 10.05
CA THR A 307 0.63 -1.69 9.59
C THR A 307 1.17 -3.09 9.86
N ARG A 308 0.49 -3.87 10.72
CA ARG A 308 0.92 -5.22 11.15
C ARG A 308 1.20 -6.18 9.99
N ALA A 309 0.48 -6.06 8.88
CA ALA A 309 0.67 -6.87 7.68
C ALA A 309 2.10 -6.77 7.11
N ILE A 310 2.73 -5.60 7.23
CA ILE A 310 4.08 -5.35 6.72
C ILE A 310 5.12 -6.11 7.54
N CYS A 311 4.87 -6.33 8.84
CA CYS A 311 5.84 -6.91 9.77
C CYS A 311 6.09 -8.42 9.59
N ALA A 312 5.38 -9.10 8.68
CA ALA A 312 5.39 -10.56 8.57
C ALA A 312 6.39 -11.14 7.56
N ARG A 313 7.05 -10.29 6.74
CA ARG A 313 7.81 -10.75 5.56
C ARG A 313 9.27 -11.16 5.79
N ASP A 314 9.87 -10.84 6.94
CA ASP A 314 11.28 -11.12 7.27
C ASP A 314 11.70 -12.63 7.19
N MET A 315 10.77 -13.59 7.12
CA MET A 315 11.09 -15.03 7.18
C MET A 315 11.17 -15.77 5.84
N LEU A 316 10.75 -15.18 4.72
CA LEU A 316 10.71 -15.89 3.42
C LEU A 316 11.30 -15.10 2.23
N ASP A 317 11.77 -13.87 2.42
CA ASP A 317 12.24 -13.02 1.34
C ASP A 317 13.65 -13.39 0.83
N THR A 318 13.67 -14.32 -0.10
CA THR A 318 14.75 -14.51 -1.06
C THR A 318 14.69 -13.42 -2.12
N TRP A 319 15.62 -12.46 -2.07
CA TRP A 319 16.21 -11.65 -3.16
C TRP A 319 15.33 -10.88 -4.18
N TRP A 320 14.04 -11.18 -4.35
CA TRP A 320 13.23 -10.65 -5.46
C TRP A 320 12.20 -9.60 -5.00
N SER A 321 11.58 -9.81 -3.84
CA SER A 321 10.70 -8.82 -3.20
C SER A 321 11.42 -7.56 -2.72
N SER A 322 12.75 -7.59 -2.60
CA SER A 322 13.56 -6.46 -2.13
C SER A 322 13.76 -5.34 -3.15
N ASN A 323 13.44 -5.57 -4.44
CA ASN A 323 13.74 -4.58 -5.49
C ASN A 323 12.56 -3.69 -5.85
N GLU A 324 11.33 -4.17 -5.73
CA GLU A 324 10.14 -3.39 -6.13
C GLU A 324 9.54 -2.61 -4.98
N HIS A 325 9.59 -3.14 -3.76
CA HIS A 325 9.08 -2.46 -2.57
C HIS A 325 10.23 -1.93 -1.71
N PRO A 326 10.07 -0.76 -1.05
CA PRO A 326 10.95 -0.41 0.04
C PRO A 326 10.93 -1.51 1.11
N ASN A 327 12.05 -1.74 1.80
CA ASN A 327 12.07 -2.69 2.90
C ASN A 327 11.05 -2.30 4.00
N GLU A 328 10.62 -3.29 4.79
CA GLU A 328 9.56 -3.16 5.80
C GLU A 328 9.83 -2.05 6.81
N GLU A 329 11.09 -1.92 7.24
CA GLU A 329 11.51 -0.88 8.18
C GLU A 329 11.32 0.52 7.57
N THR A 330 11.73 0.72 6.32
CA THR A 330 11.51 1.96 5.58
C THR A 330 10.02 2.25 5.42
N ARG A 331 9.22 1.27 4.98
CA ARG A 331 7.77 1.44 4.83
C ARG A 331 7.15 1.90 6.14
N ILE A 332 7.37 1.17 7.23
CA ILE A 332 6.77 1.47 8.53
C ILE A 332 7.27 2.80 9.09
N ASN A 333 8.58 2.99 9.19
CA ASN A 333 9.14 4.13 9.93
C ASN A 333 9.07 5.43 9.16
N ARG A 334 9.36 5.36 7.86
CA ARG A 334 9.62 6.54 7.02
C ARG A 334 8.40 6.95 6.20
N ILE A 335 7.41 6.07 6.06
CA ILE A 335 6.12 6.39 5.43
C ILE A 335 5.02 6.44 6.49
N PHE A 336 4.67 5.31 7.12
CA PHE A 336 3.52 5.25 8.04
C PHE A 336 3.73 6.10 9.31
N LEU A 337 4.83 5.91 10.03
CA LEU A 337 5.15 6.64 11.26
C LEU A 337 5.69 8.06 11.01
N ALA A 338 5.98 8.41 9.76
CA ALA A 338 6.27 9.78 9.38
C ALA A 338 5.00 10.64 9.29
N HIS A 339 3.86 10.03 8.97
CA HIS A 339 2.59 10.72 8.77
C HIS A 339 2.07 11.42 10.05
N PRO A 340 1.74 12.72 10.02
CA PRO A 340 1.38 13.50 11.21
C PRO A 340 0.23 12.91 12.02
N LYS A 341 -0.85 12.43 11.38
CA LYS A 341 -2.00 11.86 12.11
C LYS A 341 -1.64 10.55 12.83
N PHE A 342 -0.79 9.71 12.24
CA PHE A 342 -0.33 8.48 12.90
C PHE A 342 0.53 8.83 14.12
N ARG A 343 1.44 9.80 13.99
CA ARG A 343 2.27 10.30 15.10
C ARG A 343 1.41 10.84 16.25
N GLN A 344 0.37 11.61 15.94
CA GLN A 344 -0.56 12.13 16.94
C GLN A 344 -1.26 11.01 17.73
N THR A 345 -1.64 9.90 17.09
CA THR A 345 -2.22 8.74 17.79
C THR A 345 -1.32 8.18 18.90
N PHE A 346 -0.01 8.28 18.74
CA PHE A 346 0.99 7.80 19.71
C PHE A 346 1.52 8.89 20.64
N HIS A 347 0.96 10.10 20.59
CA HIS A 347 1.47 11.30 21.28
C HIS A 347 2.93 11.61 20.99
N CYS A 348 3.39 11.26 19.79
CA CYS A 348 4.66 11.76 19.29
C CYS A 348 4.51 13.25 18.98
N GLU A 349 5.57 14.04 19.19
CA GLU A 349 5.54 15.47 18.90
C GLU A 349 5.04 15.72 17.47
N SER A 350 4.11 16.66 17.35
CA SER A 350 3.33 16.94 16.14
C SER A 350 4.13 17.64 15.04
N SER A 351 5.44 17.87 15.24
CA SER A 351 6.29 18.28 14.14
C SER A 351 6.27 17.19 13.09
N THR A 352 5.88 17.54 11.85
CA THR A 352 6.05 16.70 10.68
C THR A 352 7.42 16.03 10.75
N SER A 353 7.46 14.69 10.70
CA SER A 353 8.73 13.97 10.62
C SER A 353 9.56 14.59 9.50
N LYS A 354 10.88 14.65 9.68
CA LYS A 354 11.77 15.04 8.58
C LYS A 354 11.57 14.15 7.36
N ASP A 355 11.07 12.93 7.54
CA ASP A 355 10.80 12.00 6.45
C ASP A 355 9.42 12.17 5.79
N TYR A 356 8.50 12.94 6.37
CA TYR A 356 7.16 13.09 5.81
C TYR A 356 7.17 13.85 4.49
N CYS A 357 6.51 13.28 3.49
CA CYS A 357 6.28 13.90 2.19
C CYS A 357 4.88 14.50 2.16
N PRO A 358 4.73 15.84 2.25
CA PRO A 358 3.43 16.46 2.30
C PRO A 358 2.71 16.33 0.94
N PRO A 359 1.38 16.19 0.94
CA PRO A 359 0.61 16.19 -0.30
C PRO A 359 0.73 17.54 -1.03
N PRO A 360 0.44 17.56 -2.34
CA PRO A 360 0.33 18.80 -3.09
C PRO A 360 -0.67 19.73 -2.41
N ARG A 361 -0.28 20.98 -2.15
CA ARG A 361 -1.22 21.98 -1.63
C ARG A 361 -2.11 22.43 -2.76
N ARG A 362 -3.43 22.26 -2.62
CA ARG A 362 -4.38 23.01 -3.42
C ARG A 362 -4.13 24.48 -3.12
N THR A 363 -3.51 25.20 -4.06
CA THR A 363 -3.39 26.66 -3.94
C THR A 363 -4.81 27.15 -3.79
N ALA A 364 -5.13 27.71 -2.61
CA ALA A 364 -6.43 28.31 -2.39
C ALA A 364 -6.65 29.26 -3.56
N THR A 365 -7.58 28.90 -4.45
CA THR A 365 -7.99 29.80 -5.52
C THR A 365 -8.37 31.07 -4.80
N SER A 366 -7.61 32.13 -5.06
CA SER A 366 -7.95 33.45 -4.57
C SER A 366 -9.30 33.76 -5.19
N ASP A 367 -10.37 33.44 -4.48
CA ASP A 367 -11.69 33.99 -4.70
C ASP A 367 -11.57 35.48 -4.38
N SER A 368 -10.95 36.21 -5.30
CA SER A 368 -11.11 37.64 -5.45
C SER A 368 -12.52 37.87 -6.01
N THR A 369 -13.55 37.47 -5.26
CA THR A 369 -14.83 38.14 -5.33
C THR A 369 -14.59 39.52 -4.74
N SER A 370 -14.13 40.42 -5.62
CA SER A 370 -14.20 41.86 -5.44
C SER A 370 -15.59 42.19 -4.92
N GLY A 371 -15.67 42.57 -3.64
CA GLY A 371 -16.82 43.23 -3.07
C GLY A 371 -17.09 44.50 -3.86
N GLY A 372 -17.92 44.39 -4.88
CA GLY A 372 -18.55 45.51 -5.53
C GLY A 372 -19.63 46.03 -4.59
N THR A 373 -19.25 46.93 -3.68
CA THR A 373 -20.20 47.89 -3.11
C THR A 373 -20.84 48.67 -4.24
N ARG A 374 -22.17 48.61 -4.33
CA ARG A 374 -22.99 49.63 -4.96
C ARG A 374 -24.09 50.04 -4.00
#